data_AF-A0A6J6BPA0-F1
#
_entry.id   AF-A0A6J6BPA0-F1
#
_cell.length_a   1.000
_cell.length_b   1.000
_cell.length_c   1.000
_cell.angle_alpha   90.00
_cell.angle_beta   90.00
_cell.angle_gamma   90.00
#
_symmetry.space_group_name_H-M   'P 1'
#
loop_
_entity.id
_entity.type
_entity.pdbx_description
1 polymer ?
#
loop_
_entity_poly.entity_id
_entity_poly.type
_entity_poly.pdbx_seq_one_letter_code
_entity_poly.pdbx_strand_id
1 'polypeptide(L)'
;MANAPKLTPLQESEARRLAAKAAKTSKVPQARTEEEKNVRKERVAKAKDALSRSVGIKGEHVIGARAALKTFLQRLNEPNQPDDARFEMLIEAPFRAPEKKKTNDRRF
;
A
#
# COMPACT_ATOMS: atom_id res chain seq x y z
N MET A 1 -21.23 24.74 23.26
CA MET A 1 -20.57 23.90 22.23
C MET A 1 -21.66 23.35 21.32
N ALA A 2 -21.77 23.87 20.09
CA ALA A 2 -22.83 23.45 19.16
C ALA A 2 -22.49 22.09 18.54
N ASN A 3 -23.42 21.14 18.64
CA ASN A 3 -23.28 19.78 18.12
C ASN A 3 -23.45 19.84 16.59
N ALA A 4 -22.37 19.62 15.83
CA ALA A 4 -22.45 19.65 14.37
C ALA A 4 -23.40 18.55 13.86
N PRO A 5 -24.33 18.87 12.94
CA PRO A 5 -25.27 17.87 12.43
C PRO A 5 -24.52 16.77 11.68
N LYS A 6 -24.83 15.51 12.02
CA LYS A 6 -24.28 14.34 11.32
C LYS A 6 -24.75 14.37 9.86
N LEU A 7 -23.81 14.32 8.93
CA LEU A 7 -24.09 14.30 7.49
C LEU A 7 -24.93 13.07 7.14
N THR A 8 -25.88 13.23 6.23
CA THR A 8 -26.61 12.07 5.68
C THR A 8 -25.65 11.18 4.87
N PRO A 9 -25.93 9.87 4.72
CA PRO A 9 -25.03 8.96 3.99
C PRO A 9 -24.69 9.43 2.56
N LEU A 10 -25.63 10.09 1.89
CA LEU A 10 -25.42 10.70 0.58
C LEU A 10 -24.42 11.86 0.65
N GLN A 11 -24.56 12.76 1.63
CA GLN A 11 -23.65 13.88 1.82
C GLN A 11 -22.25 13.44 2.23
N GLU A 12 -22.12 12.35 3.01
CA GLU A 12 -20.81 11.74 3.30
C GLU A 12 -20.14 11.20 2.03
N SER A 13 -20.91 10.56 1.15
CA SER A 13 -20.38 10.03 -0.12
C SER A 13 -19.91 11.15 -1.05
N GLU A 14 -20.66 12.25 -1.12
CA GLU A 14 -20.29 13.43 -1.91
C GLU A 14 -19.09 14.15 -1.31
N ALA A 15 -19.03 14.30 0.01
CA ALA A 15 -17.88 14.87 0.71
C ALA A 15 -16.61 14.05 0.45
N ARG A 16 -16.68 12.71 0.47
CA ARG A 16 -15.55 11.84 0.09
C ARG A 16 -15.15 12.03 -1.37
N ARG A 17 -16.11 12.17 -2.28
CA ARG A 17 -15.84 12.40 -3.71
C ARG A 17 -15.20 13.77 -3.96
N LEU A 18 -15.66 14.81 -3.27
CA LEU A 18 -15.10 16.16 -3.30
C LEU A 18 -13.69 16.21 -2.71
N ALA A 19 -13.48 15.57 -1.56
CA ALA A 19 -12.14 15.45 -0.94
C ALA A 19 -11.15 14.70 -1.85
N ALA A 20 -11.59 13.61 -2.49
CA ALA A 20 -10.77 12.88 -3.45
C ALA A 20 -10.46 13.68 -4.73
N LYS A 21 -11.36 14.56 -5.17
CA LYS A 21 -11.12 15.48 -6.30
C LYS A 21 -10.16 16.62 -5.91
N ALA A 22 -10.32 17.19 -4.72
CA ALA A 22 -9.44 18.22 -4.18
C ALA A 22 -8.01 17.70 -4.02
N ALA A 23 -7.82 16.49 -3.48
CA ALA A 23 -6.51 15.86 -3.35
C ALA A 23 -5.81 15.56 -4.69
N LYS A 24 -6.58 15.41 -5.78
CA LYS A 24 -6.03 15.22 -7.13
C LYS A 24 -5.60 16.55 -7.77
N THR A 25 -6.28 17.65 -7.44
CA THR A 25 -6.04 18.97 -8.03
C THR A 25 -5.02 19.80 -7.25
N SER A 26 -4.87 19.60 -5.95
CA SER A 26 -3.82 20.21 -5.13
C SER A 26 -2.44 19.57 -5.33
N LYS A 27 -2.31 18.63 -6.26
CA LYS A 27 -1.09 17.88 -6.48
C LYS A 27 -0.14 18.73 -7.34
N VAL A 28 0.65 19.55 -6.67
CA VAL A 28 1.76 20.29 -7.29
C VAL A 28 2.64 19.28 -8.05
N PRO A 29 2.96 19.50 -9.33
CA PRO A 29 3.92 18.68 -10.05
C PRO A 29 5.27 18.76 -9.33
N GLN A 30 5.58 17.74 -8.54
CA GLN A 30 6.85 17.68 -7.83
C GLN A 30 7.94 17.46 -8.87
N ALA A 31 8.76 18.48 -9.11
CA ALA A 31 9.93 18.41 -9.98
C ALA A 31 10.96 17.48 -9.32
N ARG A 32 10.82 16.18 -9.59
CA ARG A 32 11.74 15.13 -9.11
C ARG A 32 12.97 15.06 -10.00
N THR A 33 14.13 14.86 -9.39
CA THR A 33 15.39 14.66 -10.13
C THR A 33 15.35 13.32 -10.90
N GLU A 34 16.31 13.08 -11.80
CA GLU A 34 16.33 11.85 -12.60
C GLU A 34 16.58 10.60 -11.74
N GLU A 35 17.35 10.74 -10.67
CA GLU A 35 17.68 9.70 -9.71
C GLU A 35 16.41 9.22 -8.98
N GLU A 36 15.59 10.16 -8.49
CA GLU A 36 14.33 9.85 -7.84
C GLU A 36 13.34 9.17 -8.81
N LYS A 37 13.36 9.57 -10.09
CA LYS A 37 12.54 8.91 -11.13
C LYS A 37 13.01 7.48 -11.37
N ASN A 38 14.31 7.20 -11.35
CA ASN A 38 14.85 5.85 -11.53
C ASN A 38 14.54 4.94 -10.34
N VAL A 39 14.80 5.39 -9.11
CA VAL A 39 14.41 4.66 -7.88
C VAL A 39 12.93 4.33 -7.91
N ARG A 40 12.11 5.26 -8.37
CA ARG A 40 10.68 5.05 -8.50
C ARG A 40 10.31 4.00 -9.55
N LYS A 41 10.95 4.00 -10.72
CA LYS A 41 10.75 2.98 -11.74
C LYS A 41 11.12 1.60 -11.21
N GLU A 42 12.24 1.49 -10.49
CA GLU A 42 12.68 0.25 -9.87
C GLU A 42 11.67 -0.27 -8.84
N ARG A 43 11.15 0.62 -7.96
CA ARG A 43 10.09 0.26 -7.02
C ARG A 43 8.81 -0.22 -7.73
N VAL A 44 8.42 0.41 -8.84
CA VAL A 44 7.27 -0.04 -9.65
C VAL A 44 7.52 -1.43 -10.23
N ALA A 45 8.70 -1.66 -10.78
CA ALA A 45 9.07 -2.94 -11.38
C ALA A 45 9.03 -4.05 -10.32
N LYS A 46 9.67 -3.84 -9.16
CA LYS A 46 9.65 -4.78 -8.02
C LYS A 46 8.23 -5.06 -7.52
N ALA A 47 7.40 -4.03 -7.35
CA ALA A 47 6.02 -4.20 -6.88
C ALA A 47 5.15 -4.98 -7.87
N LYS A 48 5.29 -4.71 -9.17
CA LYS A 48 4.58 -5.45 -10.22
C LYS A 48 5.03 -6.90 -10.29
N ASP A 49 6.34 -7.14 -10.18
CA ASP A 49 6.89 -8.48 -10.19
C ASP A 49 6.42 -9.29 -8.97
N ALA A 50 6.43 -8.68 -7.77
CA ALA A 50 5.88 -9.31 -6.57
C ALA A 50 4.38 -9.64 -6.72
N LEU A 51 3.59 -8.76 -7.34
CA LEU A 51 2.19 -9.05 -7.67
C LEU A 51 2.06 -10.24 -8.62
N SER A 52 2.89 -10.32 -9.67
CA SER A 52 2.92 -11.45 -10.61
C SER A 52 3.28 -12.77 -9.91
N ARG A 53 4.34 -12.78 -9.09
CA ARG A 53 4.73 -13.96 -8.29
C ARG A 53 3.62 -14.39 -7.34
N SER A 54 2.93 -13.41 -6.74
CA SER A 54 1.85 -13.69 -5.79
C SER A 54 0.68 -14.45 -6.41
N VAL A 55 0.44 -14.36 -7.73
CA VAL A 55 -0.71 -14.98 -8.43
C VAL A 55 -0.77 -16.49 -8.16
N GLY A 56 0.38 -17.16 -8.11
CA GLY A 56 0.47 -18.60 -7.83
C GLY A 56 0.42 -18.97 -6.34
N ILE A 57 0.54 -17.99 -5.43
CA ILE A 57 0.60 -18.21 -3.98
C ILE A 57 -0.82 -18.15 -3.41
N LYS A 58 -1.18 -19.18 -2.65
CA LYS A 58 -2.49 -19.29 -1.98
C LYS A 58 -2.32 -19.06 -0.49
N GLY A 59 -3.20 -18.25 0.10
CA GLY A 59 -3.22 -17.98 1.53
C GLY A 59 -3.93 -16.67 1.84
N GLU A 60 -4.59 -16.62 3.00
CA GLU A 60 -5.36 -15.44 3.43
C GLU A 60 -4.47 -14.19 3.59
N HIS A 61 -3.23 -14.40 4.04
CA HIS A 61 -2.18 -13.38 4.14
C HIS A 61 -1.80 -12.75 2.79
N VAL A 62 -1.94 -13.49 1.67
CA VAL A 62 -1.64 -13.01 0.30
C VAL A 62 -2.63 -11.93 -0.14
N ILE A 63 -3.89 -12.01 0.31
CA ILE A 63 -4.94 -11.04 -0.07
C ILE A 63 -4.60 -9.66 0.51
N GLY A 64 -4.29 -9.61 1.82
CA GLY A 64 -3.88 -8.38 2.49
C GLY A 64 -2.60 -7.79 1.92
N ALA A 65 -1.64 -8.65 1.56
CA ALA A 65 -0.38 -8.26 0.94
C ALA A 65 -0.57 -7.62 -0.44
N ARG A 66 -1.38 -8.24 -1.30
CA ARG A 66 -1.74 -7.69 -2.63
C ARG A 66 -2.44 -6.34 -2.48
N ALA A 67 -3.32 -6.19 -1.50
CA ALA A 67 -4.00 -4.92 -1.24
C ALA A 67 -3.02 -3.81 -0.78
N ALA A 68 -2.07 -4.15 0.08
CA ALA A 68 -1.03 -3.23 0.52
C ALA A 68 -0.11 -2.80 -0.64
N LEU A 69 0.33 -3.75 -1.48
CA LEU A 69 1.13 -3.50 -2.69
C LEU A 69 0.41 -2.59 -3.69
N LYS A 70 -0.88 -2.83 -3.93
CA LYS A 70 -1.69 -1.96 -4.79
C LYS A 70 -1.82 -0.55 -4.21
N THR A 71 -2.01 -0.44 -2.90
CA THR A 71 -2.11 0.86 -2.21
C THR A 71 -0.78 1.62 -2.31
N PHE A 72 0.35 0.93 -2.16
CA PHE A 72 1.68 1.52 -2.38
C PHE A 72 1.83 2.09 -3.79
N LEU A 73 1.47 1.32 -4.83
CA LEU A 73 1.53 1.79 -6.21
C LEU A 73 0.62 3.00 -6.48
N GLN A 74 -0.58 3.03 -5.89
CA GLN A 74 -1.50 4.18 -6.00
C GLN A 74 -0.91 5.42 -5.33
N ARG A 75 -0.27 5.25 -4.18
CA ARG A 75 0.31 6.34 -3.40
C ARG A 75 1.72 6.69 -3.82
N LEU A 76 2.36 5.99 -4.77
CA LEU A 76 3.75 6.19 -5.19
C LEU A 76 4.13 7.63 -5.58
N ASN A 77 3.14 8.47 -5.87
CA ASN A 77 3.30 9.90 -6.17
C ASN A 77 3.29 10.81 -4.94
N GLU A 78 2.91 10.31 -3.77
CA GLU A 78 2.71 11.09 -2.55
C GLU A 78 4.02 11.32 -1.81
N PRO A 79 4.18 12.46 -1.13
CA PRO A 79 5.41 12.82 -0.43
C PRO A 79 5.77 11.87 0.71
N ASN A 80 4.79 11.16 1.29
CA ASN A 80 5.01 10.24 2.40
C ASN A 80 5.05 8.78 1.92
N GLN A 81 6.05 8.45 1.10
CA GLN A 81 6.31 7.05 0.72
C GLN A 81 6.79 6.25 1.92
N PRO A 82 6.39 4.96 2.05
CA PRO A 82 7.10 4.07 2.95
C PRO A 82 8.56 3.98 2.53
N ASP A 83 9.45 3.99 3.52
CA ASP A 83 10.89 3.81 3.35
C ASP A 83 11.18 2.49 2.60
N ASP A 84 12.31 2.44 1.89
CA ASP A 84 12.75 1.28 1.12
C ASP A 84 12.75 -0.01 1.92
N ALA A 85 13.15 0.02 3.19
CA ALA A 85 13.10 -1.17 4.06
C ALA A 85 11.66 -1.66 4.27
N ARG A 86 10.70 -0.74 4.44
CA ARG A 86 9.27 -1.08 4.56
C ARG A 86 8.69 -1.60 3.25
N PHE A 87 9.16 -1.08 2.12
CA PHE A 87 8.78 -1.56 0.80
C PHE A 87 9.30 -2.99 0.53
N GLU A 88 10.56 -3.27 0.87
CA GLU A 88 11.16 -4.61 0.77
C GLU A 88 10.40 -5.61 1.66
N MET A 89 10.05 -5.23 2.90
CA MET A 89 9.18 -6.07 3.75
C MET A 89 7.80 -6.32 3.13
N LEU A 90 7.25 -5.36 2.38
CA LEU A 90 5.93 -5.47 1.74
C LEU A 90 5.93 -6.46 0.56
N ILE A 91 7.06 -6.58 -0.15
CA ILE A 91 7.21 -7.47 -1.31
C ILE A 91 7.67 -8.88 -0.94
N GLU A 92 8.37 -9.05 0.19
CA GLU A 92 9.00 -10.34 0.54
C GLU A 92 8.26 -11.08 1.67
N ALA A 93 8.02 -10.41 2.80
CA ALA A 93 7.51 -11.05 4.01
C ALA A 93 6.14 -11.74 3.83
N PRO A 94 5.15 -11.17 3.12
CA PRO A 94 3.84 -11.79 3.02
C PRO A 94 3.70 -12.80 1.87
N PHE A 95 4.75 -13.03 1.07
CA PHE A 95 4.76 -14.08 0.04
C PHE A 95 5.73 -15.21 0.36
N ARG A 96 6.58 -15.03 1.37
CA ARG A 96 7.35 -16.12 1.94
C ARG A 96 6.41 -17.02 2.72
N ALA A 97 6.51 -18.33 2.51
CA ALA A 97 5.76 -19.30 3.31
C ALA A 97 6.04 -19.00 4.79
N PRO A 98 5.01 -18.89 5.65
CA PRO A 98 5.22 -18.61 7.07
C PRO A 98 6.19 -19.66 7.61
N GLU A 99 7.26 -19.20 8.28
CA GLU A 99 8.17 -20.10 8.96
C GLU A 99 7.32 -20.97 9.88
N LYS A 100 7.22 -22.26 9.54
CA LYS A 100 6.54 -23.24 10.40
C LYS A 100 7.22 -23.10 11.74
N LYS A 101 6.55 -22.49 12.72
CA LYS A 101 7.03 -22.50 14.10
C LYS A 101 7.24 -23.97 14.42
N LYS A 102 8.50 -24.40 14.57
CA LYS A 102 8.80 -25.68 15.21
C LYS A 102 8.23 -25.53 16.60
N THR A 103 7.00 -26.01 16.80
CA THR A 103 6.48 -26.27 18.13
C THR A 103 7.46 -27.27 18.72
N ASN A 104 8.35 -26.78 19.57
CA ASN A 104 9.21 -27.61 20.38
C ASN A 104 8.27 -28.28 21.38
N ASP A 105 7.66 -29.40 20.97
CA ASP A 105 6.94 -30.34 21.82
C ASP A 105 7.99 -31.00 22.73
N ARG A 106 8.59 -30.19 23.61
CA ARG A 106 9.32 -30.69 24.77
C ARG A 106 8.25 -31.19 25.73
N ARG A 107 7.76 -32.40 25.44
CA ARG A 107 6.98 -33.21 26.37
C ARG A 107 7.83 -33.41 27.61
N PHE A 108 7.34 -32.85 28.71
CA PHE A 108 7.67 -33.30 30.05
C PHE A 108 7.09 -34.69 30.29
#